data_AF-A0A0S7YVB4-F1
#
_entry.id   AF-A0A0S7YVB4-F1
#
_cell.length_a   1.000
_cell.length_b   1.000
_cell.length_c   1.000
_cell.angle_alpha   90.00
_cell.angle_beta   90.00
_cell.angle_gamma   90.00
#
_symmetry.space_group_name_H-M   'P 1'
#
loop_
_entity.id
_entity.type
_entity.pdbx_description
1 polymer ?
#
loop_
_entity_poly.entity_id
_entity_poly.type
_entity_poly.pdbx_seq_one_letter_code
_entity_poly.pdbx_strand_id
1 'polypeptide(L)'
;MQQMRNERGFAMPAAIGALVLIGVLMTAGFYMSQQELRIGVASKNANMAVNIAQAGANEVLANWNGYQLGNIPVWSDTTITDTIANGIWEVSIANGNNFVYFLNSTGTVTDGGARWSGAKRTIGVVTKMIFADINPPAALTTRGTTTIKGGAIVNGVNSVPPAWSSYCTAFSTNDTTGVLTNDTSIVGTSGGGSIAGAPPYDQDSTIVDSTFTTFGDMTWAELTALASAEGKDVSSLRPTINQTLPDTTASGACNEATLTNWGDTLPTAPCGAYFPLIYVNGNVTIQSGGIGQGILLVDGDLDLRGNFLFYGLIVVQGNFETQGNGNRVVGAVMASNASVDQQTVTGTSEVSYSRCTVARAILNNASLSRARPVAQRSWVDLTAVAH
;
A
#
# COMPACT_ATOMS: atom_id res chain seq x y z
N MET A 1 62.38 35.73 77.51
CA MET A 1 61.09 36.40 77.69
C MET A 1 60.38 36.47 76.35
N GLN A 2 59.28 35.74 76.20
CA GLN A 2 58.47 35.63 74.98
C GLN A 2 57.75 36.96 74.69
N GLN A 3 57.96 37.54 73.51
CA GLN A 3 57.10 38.58 72.94
C GLN A 3 55.78 37.92 72.51
N MET A 4 54.72 38.09 73.31
CA MET A 4 53.36 37.84 72.85
C MET A 4 52.92 38.99 71.96
N ARG A 5 52.89 38.73 70.65
CA ARG A 5 52.41 39.65 69.61
C ARG A 5 50.89 39.65 69.63
N ASN A 6 50.28 40.83 69.76
CA ASN A 6 48.85 41.02 69.97
C ASN A 6 48.09 40.99 68.62
N GLU A 7 47.57 39.84 68.20
CA GLU A 7 46.82 39.64 66.94
C GLU A 7 45.29 39.76 67.11
N ARG A 8 44.79 40.69 67.94
CA ARG A 8 43.35 40.78 68.28
C ARG A 8 42.47 41.58 67.30
N GLY A 9 43.00 42.03 66.16
CA GLY A 9 42.25 42.84 65.16
C GLY A 9 41.95 42.17 63.82
N PHE A 10 42.60 41.04 63.49
CA PHE A 10 42.50 40.41 62.16
C PHE A 10 41.54 39.22 62.09
N ALA A 11 41.18 38.63 63.25
CA ALA A 11 40.38 37.41 63.31
C ALA A 11 38.94 37.58 62.78
N MET A 12 38.28 38.71 63.05
CA MET A 12 36.89 38.93 62.63
C MET A 12 36.73 39.16 61.12
N PRO A 13 37.52 40.04 60.46
CA PRO A 13 37.48 40.18 59.00
C PRO A 13 37.90 38.91 58.26
N ALA A 14 38.89 38.16 58.77
CA ALA A 14 39.32 36.90 58.20
C ALA A 14 38.22 35.82 58.28
N ALA A 15 37.50 35.74 59.40
CA ALA A 15 36.36 34.83 59.55
C ALA A 15 35.19 35.18 58.62
N ILE A 16 34.86 36.46 58.47
CA ILE A 16 33.82 36.93 57.53
C ILE A 16 34.23 36.62 56.09
N GLY A 17 35.48 36.90 55.71
CA GLY A 17 36.01 36.57 54.38
C GLY A 17 35.95 35.07 54.09
N ALA A 18 36.32 34.23 55.07
CA ALA A 18 36.23 32.78 54.96
C ALA A 18 34.78 32.30 54.79
N LEU A 19 33.82 32.86 55.54
CA LEU A 19 32.41 32.52 55.42
C LEU A 19 31.82 32.92 54.06
N VAL A 20 32.20 34.08 53.52
CA VAL A 20 31.77 34.52 52.19
C VAL A 20 32.34 33.59 51.11
N LEU A 21 33.63 33.23 51.20
CA LEU A 21 34.26 32.28 50.27
C LEU A 21 33.58 30.92 50.31
N ILE A 22 33.29 30.39 51.51
CA ILE A 22 32.57 29.13 51.68
C ILE A 22 31.15 29.24 51.08
N GLY A 23 30.44 30.34 51.32
CA GLY A 23 29.11 30.58 50.76
C GLY A 23 29.10 30.59 49.23
N VAL A 24 30.06 31.28 48.61
CA VAL A 24 30.22 31.31 47.15
C VAL A 24 30.53 29.93 46.60
N LEU A 25 31.43 29.17 47.24
CA LEU A 25 31.78 27.81 46.82
C LEU A 25 30.59 26.85 46.95
N MET A 26 29.82 26.92 48.04
CA MET A 26 28.61 26.10 48.23
C MET A 26 27.54 26.43 47.19
N THR A 27 27.33 27.71 46.89
CA THR A 27 26.36 28.16 45.88
C THR A 27 26.77 27.70 44.48
N ALA A 28 28.07 27.81 44.14
CA ALA A 28 28.61 27.32 42.88
C ALA A 28 28.44 25.79 42.75
N GLY A 29 28.75 25.03 43.81
CA GLY A 29 28.54 23.58 43.85
C GLY A 29 27.08 23.16 43.65
N PHE A 30 26.15 23.84 44.33
CA PHE A 30 24.72 23.56 44.17
C PHE A 30 24.21 23.90 42.77
N TYR A 31 24.66 25.02 42.20
CA TYR A 31 24.29 25.41 40.84
C TYR A 31 24.81 24.42 39.80
N MET A 32 26.06 23.95 39.92
CA MET A 32 26.62 22.91 39.05
C MET A 32 25.83 21.59 39.16
N SER A 33 25.48 21.16 40.38
CA SER A 33 24.67 19.94 40.58
C SER A 33 23.27 20.06 39.95
N GLN A 34 22.63 21.23 40.04
CA GLN A 34 21.35 21.47 39.37
C GLN A 34 21.47 21.44 37.84
N GLN A 35 22.58 21.94 37.29
CA GLN A 35 22.83 21.85 35.85
C GLN A 35 23.04 20.40 35.41
N GLU A 36 23.80 19.60 36.16
CA GLU A 36 24.01 18.18 35.86
C GLU A 36 22.71 17.39 35.87
N LEU A 37 21.82 17.63 36.85
CA LEU A 37 20.50 17.02 36.89
C LEU A 37 19.66 17.38 35.65
N ARG A 38 19.69 18.64 35.23
CA ARG A 38 18.97 19.11 34.03
C ARG A 38 19.51 18.45 32.76
N ILE A 39 20.83 18.42 32.61
CA ILE A 39 21.49 17.80 31.46
C ILE A 39 21.22 16.30 31.44
N GLY A 40 21.25 15.63 32.59
CA GLY A 40 20.96 14.21 32.72
C GLY A 40 19.52 13.87 32.32
N VAL A 41 18.54 14.62 32.82
CA VAL A 41 17.12 14.43 32.46
C VAL A 41 16.89 14.76 30.98
N ALA A 42 17.46 15.85 30.47
CA ALA A 42 17.34 16.22 29.06
C ALA A 42 17.96 15.16 28.13
N SER A 43 19.14 14.64 28.46
CA SER A 43 19.80 13.58 27.68
C SER A 43 19.01 12.28 27.74
N LYS A 44 18.46 11.90 28.91
CA LYS A 44 17.60 10.73 29.06
C LYS A 44 16.35 10.86 28.19
N ASN A 45 15.64 11.98 28.29
CA ASN A 45 14.39 12.19 27.57
C ASN A 45 14.63 12.37 26.06
N ALA A 46 15.77 12.92 25.65
CA ALA A 46 16.17 12.94 24.24
C ALA A 46 16.37 11.52 23.68
N ASN A 47 17.11 10.65 24.37
CA ASN A 47 17.30 9.26 23.94
C ASN A 47 15.97 8.49 23.91
N MET A 48 15.11 8.73 24.90
CA MET A 48 13.78 8.15 24.99
C MET A 48 12.88 8.59 23.82
N ALA A 49 12.90 9.89 23.46
CA ALA A 49 12.17 10.41 22.31
C ALA A 49 12.61 9.76 20.99
N VAL A 50 13.93 9.52 20.79
CA VAL A 50 14.42 8.76 19.62
C VAL A 50 13.88 7.34 19.61
N ASN A 51 13.90 6.65 20.75
CA ASN A 51 13.38 5.27 20.83
C ASN A 51 11.87 5.21 20.55
N ILE A 52 11.09 6.19 21.03
CA ILE A 52 9.66 6.31 20.73
C ILE A 52 9.45 6.54 19.22
N ALA A 53 10.25 7.42 18.61
CA ALA A 53 10.20 7.67 17.17
C ALA A 53 10.55 6.41 16.36
N GLN A 54 11.59 5.67 16.76
CA GLN A 54 11.95 4.40 16.12
C GLN A 54 10.86 3.34 16.27
N ALA A 55 10.21 3.26 17.44
CA ALA A 55 9.08 2.37 17.65
C ALA A 55 7.93 2.69 16.69
N GLY A 56 7.54 3.97 16.57
CA GLY A 56 6.49 4.38 15.62
C GLY A 56 6.82 4.06 14.17
N ALA A 57 8.06 4.36 13.72
CA ALA A 57 8.50 4.01 12.38
C ALA A 57 8.47 2.50 12.13
N ASN A 58 8.91 1.69 13.09
CA ASN A 58 8.89 0.24 12.98
C ASN A 58 7.46 -0.32 13.00
N GLU A 59 6.55 0.25 13.80
CA GLU A 59 5.16 -0.17 13.86
C GLU A 59 4.45 0.07 12.53
N VAL A 60 4.63 1.27 11.94
CA VAL A 60 4.08 1.60 10.62
C VAL A 60 4.64 0.69 9.53
N LEU A 61 5.93 0.31 9.61
CA LEU A 61 6.54 -0.60 8.64
C LEU A 61 6.13 -2.06 8.85
N ALA A 62 5.95 -2.49 10.10
CA ALA A 62 5.53 -3.85 10.45
C ALA A 62 4.07 -4.10 10.05
N ASN A 63 3.22 -3.11 10.27
CA ASN A 63 1.81 -3.13 9.85
C ASN A 63 1.60 -2.41 8.52
N TRP A 64 2.64 -2.35 7.68
CA TRP A 64 2.51 -1.72 6.38
C TRP A 64 1.46 -2.45 5.55
N ASN A 65 0.29 -1.85 5.45
CA ASN A 65 -0.83 -2.39 4.72
C ASN A 65 -1.11 -1.51 3.52
N GLY A 66 -1.01 -2.09 2.32
CA GLY A 66 -1.40 -1.45 1.07
C GLY A 66 -2.85 -0.94 1.10
N TYR A 67 -3.72 -1.54 1.92
CA TYR A 67 -5.10 -1.10 2.11
C TYR A 67 -5.23 0.24 2.86
N GLN A 68 -4.32 0.55 3.79
CA GLN A 68 -4.38 1.82 4.55
C GLN A 68 -3.55 2.93 3.91
N LEU A 69 -2.47 2.57 3.21
CA LEU A 69 -1.49 3.52 2.69
C LEU A 69 -1.52 3.66 1.15
N GLY A 70 -2.18 2.74 0.46
CA GLY A 70 -2.31 2.72 -1.01
C GLY A 70 -3.23 3.79 -1.60
N ASN A 71 -3.77 4.66 -0.74
CA ASN A 71 -4.62 5.81 -1.05
C ASN A 71 -3.96 7.15 -0.72
N ILE A 72 -2.65 7.18 -0.50
CA ILE A 72 -1.89 8.43 -0.46
C ILE A 72 -1.58 8.83 -1.91
N PRO A 73 -2.13 9.93 -2.44
CA PRO A 73 -1.77 10.39 -3.78
C PRO A 73 -0.28 10.68 -3.88
N VAL A 74 0.27 10.64 -5.09
CA VAL A 74 1.67 10.98 -5.30
C VAL A 74 1.92 12.44 -4.90
N TRP A 75 3.01 12.69 -4.18
CA TRP A 75 3.37 13.98 -3.57
C TRP A 75 2.42 14.46 -2.46
N SER A 76 1.60 13.56 -1.91
CA SER A 76 0.79 13.83 -0.71
C SER A 76 1.31 13.02 0.48
N ASP A 77 0.83 13.36 1.67
CA ASP A 77 1.14 12.69 2.91
C ASP A 77 -0.10 12.29 3.71
N THR A 78 0.11 11.39 4.67
CA THR A 78 -0.85 11.06 5.71
C THR A 78 -0.11 10.90 7.03
N THR A 79 -0.80 11.03 8.14
CA THR A 79 -0.19 10.92 9.47
C THR A 79 -0.89 9.84 10.29
N ILE A 80 -0.11 8.93 10.86
CA ILE A 80 -0.56 7.93 11.82
C ILE A 80 0.01 8.31 13.18
N THR A 81 -0.80 8.23 14.22
CA THR A 81 -0.41 8.55 15.59
C THR A 81 -0.87 7.45 16.53
N ASP A 82 -0.03 7.07 17.47
CA ASP A 82 -0.42 6.20 18.59
C ASP A 82 0.39 6.53 19.85
N THR A 83 -0.03 5.92 20.94
CA THR A 83 0.54 6.08 22.27
C THR A 83 1.25 4.82 22.72
N ILE A 84 2.36 4.99 23.42
CA ILE A 84 3.06 3.91 24.13
C ILE A 84 3.21 4.33 25.59
N ALA A 85 3.56 3.39 26.48
CA ALA A 85 3.60 3.61 27.94
C ALA A 85 4.31 4.89 28.41
N ASN A 86 5.24 5.38 27.58
CA ASN A 86 6.25 6.37 27.90
C ASN A 86 6.20 7.61 26.97
N GLY A 87 5.26 7.65 26.02
CA GLY A 87 5.21 8.72 25.04
C GLY A 87 4.18 8.54 23.94
N ILE A 88 4.19 9.46 22.99
CA ILE A 88 3.34 9.47 21.80
C ILE A 88 4.28 9.46 20.60
N TRP A 89 3.98 8.64 19.60
CA TRP A 89 4.65 8.73 18.31
C TRP A 89 3.67 9.21 17.25
N GLU A 90 4.20 9.96 16.29
CA GLU A 90 3.48 10.48 15.13
C GLU A 90 4.35 10.20 13.90
N VAL A 91 3.83 9.47 12.92
CA VAL A 91 4.52 9.14 11.67
C VAL A 91 3.78 9.79 10.52
N SER A 92 4.39 10.80 9.90
CA SER A 92 3.96 11.33 8.61
C SER A 92 4.58 10.49 7.50
N ILE A 93 3.75 10.01 6.57
CA ILE A 93 4.11 9.12 5.46
C ILE A 93 3.86 9.89 4.17
N ALA A 94 4.92 10.33 3.52
CA ALA A 94 4.86 11.01 2.24
C ALA A 94 5.07 10.02 1.09
N ASN A 95 4.17 10.02 0.10
CA ASN A 95 4.30 9.24 -1.11
C ASN A 95 5.11 10.00 -2.16
N GLY A 96 6.28 9.48 -2.54
CA GLY A 96 7.09 10.11 -3.59
C GLY A 96 6.64 9.74 -5.00
N ASN A 97 6.40 8.45 -5.27
CA ASN A 97 6.11 7.94 -6.61
C ASN A 97 5.48 6.53 -6.64
N ASN A 98 4.66 6.17 -5.64
CA ASN A 98 4.06 4.84 -5.41
C ASN A 98 5.06 3.72 -5.04
N PHE A 99 6.34 3.84 -5.39
CA PHE A 99 7.37 2.85 -5.10
C PHE A 99 8.30 3.27 -3.96
N VAL A 100 8.42 4.57 -3.71
CA VAL A 100 9.26 5.14 -2.66
C VAL A 100 8.39 6.00 -1.75
N TYR A 101 8.50 5.75 -0.45
CA TYR A 101 7.84 6.52 0.60
C TYR A 101 8.88 7.09 1.56
N PHE A 102 8.55 8.24 2.12
CA PHE A 102 9.37 8.89 3.14
C PHE A 102 8.57 9.00 4.44
N LEU A 103 9.10 8.42 5.50
CA LEU A 103 8.47 8.38 6.82
C LEU A 103 9.20 9.37 7.73
N ASN A 104 8.48 10.38 8.21
CA ASN A 104 8.92 11.27 9.27
C ASN A 104 8.28 10.83 10.58
N SER A 105 9.04 10.11 11.41
CA SER A 105 8.56 9.66 12.71
C SER A 105 9.03 10.60 13.81
N THR A 106 8.10 11.20 14.54
CA THR A 106 8.32 12.09 15.67
C THR A 106 7.90 11.40 16.96
N GLY A 107 8.84 11.21 17.88
CA GLY A 107 8.58 10.70 19.22
C GLY A 107 8.53 11.83 20.24
N THR A 108 7.49 11.85 21.06
CA THR A 108 7.28 12.82 22.14
C THR A 108 7.23 12.10 23.49
N VAL A 109 8.12 12.46 24.42
CA VAL A 109 8.11 11.91 25.79
C VAL A 109 7.02 12.57 26.62
N THR A 110 6.16 11.78 27.25
CA THR A 110 5.11 12.26 28.16
C THR A 110 5.49 12.15 29.64
N ASP A 111 6.54 11.38 29.95
CA ASP A 111 7.08 11.22 31.31
C ASP A 111 7.73 12.49 31.87
N GLY A 112 7.61 12.70 33.19
CA GLY A 112 8.29 13.79 33.91
C GLY A 112 7.42 15.00 34.30
N GLY A 113 6.11 14.93 34.06
CA GLY A 113 5.15 15.99 34.43
C GLY A 113 5.41 17.32 33.70
N ALA A 114 4.75 18.40 34.13
CA ALA A 114 4.74 19.69 33.41
C ALA A 114 6.10 20.38 33.22
N ARG A 115 7.17 19.93 33.89
CA ARG A 115 8.51 20.56 33.85
C ARG A 115 9.54 19.79 33.06
N TRP A 116 9.38 18.48 32.90
CA TRP A 116 10.41 17.60 32.31
C TRP A 116 9.89 16.74 31.16
N SER A 117 8.59 16.78 30.85
CA SER A 117 8.02 16.13 29.65
C SER A 117 8.15 17.01 28.41
N GLY A 118 7.81 16.46 27.25
CA GLY A 118 7.74 17.19 25.98
C GLY A 118 9.03 17.17 25.16
N ALA A 119 10.03 16.36 25.54
CA ALA A 119 11.17 16.12 24.66
C ALA A 119 10.70 15.49 23.35
N LYS A 120 11.05 16.11 22.22
CA LYS A 120 10.69 15.66 20.88
C LYS A 120 11.93 15.33 20.07
N ARG A 121 11.87 14.23 19.32
CA ARG A 121 12.89 13.83 18.35
C ARG A 121 12.22 13.31 17.11
N THR A 122 12.75 13.69 15.96
CA THR A 122 12.21 13.29 14.66
C THR A 122 13.27 12.55 13.87
N ILE A 123 12.89 11.42 13.31
CA ILE A 123 13.72 10.62 12.42
C ILE A 123 13.06 10.51 11.05
N GLY A 124 13.87 10.58 10.00
CA GLY A 124 13.47 10.30 8.63
C GLY A 124 13.83 8.89 8.25
N VAL A 125 12.91 8.16 7.61
CA VAL A 125 13.15 6.83 7.06
C VAL A 125 12.73 6.79 5.60
N VAL A 126 13.66 6.45 4.70
CA VAL A 126 13.37 6.22 3.28
C VAL A 126 13.04 4.74 3.08
N THR A 127 11.86 4.46 2.53
CA THR A 127 11.40 3.10 2.25
C THR A 127 11.10 2.90 0.79
N LYS A 128 11.31 1.67 0.32
CA LYS A 128 10.93 1.21 -1.01
C LYS A 128 9.91 0.08 -0.90
N MET A 129 9.00 0.02 -1.86
CA MET A 129 8.10 -1.12 -2.03
C MET A 129 8.84 -2.27 -2.69
N ILE A 130 8.72 -3.45 -2.12
CA ILE A 130 9.03 -4.72 -2.78
C ILE A 130 7.69 -5.37 -3.09
N PHE A 131 7.49 -5.78 -4.33
CA PHE A 131 6.22 -6.31 -4.80
C PHE A 131 6.42 -7.50 -5.74
N ALA A 132 5.36 -8.30 -5.91
CA ALA A 132 5.32 -9.41 -6.85
C ALA A 132 5.40 -8.94 -8.31
N ASP A 133 6.24 -9.57 -9.13
CA ASP A 133 6.34 -9.25 -10.56
C ASP A 133 5.23 -9.94 -11.35
N ILE A 134 4.05 -9.31 -11.35
CA ILE A 134 2.89 -9.74 -12.14
C ILE A 134 2.63 -8.68 -13.20
N ASN A 135 3.11 -8.91 -14.42
CA ASN A 135 3.02 -7.93 -15.50
C ASN A 135 2.32 -8.53 -16.73
N PRO A 136 1.00 -8.37 -16.86
CA PRO A 136 0.26 -8.85 -18.02
C PRO A 136 0.72 -8.11 -19.29
N PRO A 137 1.10 -8.83 -20.36
CA PRO A 137 1.69 -8.22 -21.56
C PRO A 137 0.65 -7.59 -22.51
N ALA A 138 -0.64 -7.84 -22.30
CA ALA A 138 -1.72 -7.35 -23.16
C ALA A 138 -3.00 -7.08 -22.35
N ALA A 139 -3.98 -6.41 -22.97
CA ALA A 139 -5.31 -6.26 -22.37
C ALA A 139 -5.99 -7.64 -22.17
N LEU A 140 -5.87 -8.50 -23.17
CA LEU A 140 -6.26 -9.91 -23.12
C LEU A 140 -5.09 -10.79 -23.56
N THR A 141 -4.62 -11.66 -22.68
CA THR A 141 -3.62 -12.70 -23.00
C THR A 141 -4.32 -14.06 -23.02
N THR A 142 -4.17 -14.82 -24.10
CA THR A 142 -4.88 -16.10 -24.24
C THR A 142 -4.20 -17.08 -25.17
N ARG A 143 -4.52 -18.37 -25.02
CA ARG A 143 -4.02 -19.46 -25.88
C ARG A 143 -5.13 -20.14 -26.70
N GLY A 144 -6.40 -19.88 -26.34
CA GLY A 144 -7.56 -20.48 -26.98
C GLY A 144 -8.18 -19.60 -28.04
N THR A 145 -9.15 -20.17 -28.77
CA THR A 145 -9.95 -19.45 -29.76
C THR A 145 -10.58 -18.23 -29.12
N THR A 146 -10.24 -17.05 -29.64
CA THR A 146 -10.73 -15.78 -29.14
C THR A 146 -11.74 -15.23 -30.11
N THR A 147 -13.01 -15.25 -29.71
CA THR A 147 -14.06 -14.62 -30.49
C THR A 147 -14.58 -13.41 -29.75
N ILE A 148 -14.61 -12.24 -30.42
CA ILE A 148 -15.17 -11.00 -29.90
C ILE A 148 -16.38 -10.67 -30.75
N LYS A 149 -17.57 -10.80 -30.18
CA LYS A 149 -18.83 -10.65 -30.94
C LYS A 149 -19.63 -9.41 -30.54
N GLY A 150 -20.57 -9.03 -31.41
CA GLY A 150 -21.50 -7.93 -31.17
C GLY A 150 -20.78 -6.58 -31.01
N GLY A 151 -21.15 -5.75 -30.06
CA GLY A 151 -20.49 -4.47 -29.78
C GLY A 151 -19.32 -4.56 -28.81
N ALA A 152 -18.80 -5.76 -28.49
CA ALA A 152 -17.75 -5.94 -27.50
C ALA A 152 -16.40 -5.32 -27.94
N ILE A 153 -15.62 -4.86 -26.96
CA ILE A 153 -14.36 -4.15 -27.19
C ILE A 153 -13.25 -4.77 -26.33
N VAL A 154 -12.13 -5.11 -26.97
CA VAL A 154 -10.86 -5.36 -26.27
C VAL A 154 -9.90 -4.24 -26.65
N ASN A 155 -9.46 -3.47 -25.66
CA ASN A 155 -8.69 -2.25 -25.88
C ASN A 155 -7.37 -2.27 -25.11
N GLY A 156 -6.25 -2.43 -25.82
CA GLY A 156 -4.88 -2.32 -25.33
C GLY A 156 -4.38 -0.89 -25.14
N VAL A 157 -5.16 0.13 -25.52
CA VAL A 157 -4.82 1.53 -25.23
C VAL A 157 -4.88 1.75 -23.72
N ASN A 158 -3.77 2.22 -23.16
CA ASN A 158 -3.64 2.36 -21.72
C ASN A 158 -4.45 3.57 -21.25
N SER A 159 -5.41 3.33 -20.37
CA SER A 159 -6.24 4.37 -19.80
C SER A 159 -6.16 4.38 -18.28
N VAL A 160 -6.24 5.58 -17.69
CA VAL A 160 -6.36 5.73 -16.25
C VAL A 160 -7.84 5.96 -15.91
N PRO A 161 -8.43 5.20 -14.98
CA PRO A 161 -9.82 5.41 -14.63
C PRO A 161 -10.11 6.83 -14.11
N PRO A 162 -11.37 7.31 -14.23
CA PRO A 162 -11.79 8.55 -13.59
C PRO A 162 -11.47 8.55 -12.09
N ALA A 163 -11.07 9.70 -11.54
CA ALA A 163 -10.62 9.87 -10.14
C ALA A 163 -9.30 9.19 -9.75
N TRP A 164 -8.62 8.47 -10.65
CA TRP A 164 -7.37 7.76 -10.32
C TRP A 164 -6.09 8.50 -10.68
N SER A 165 -6.17 9.59 -11.46
CA SER A 165 -5.01 10.31 -12.02
C SER A 165 -3.90 10.61 -11.00
N SER A 166 -4.25 11.11 -9.81
CA SER A 166 -3.31 11.46 -8.74
C SER A 166 -2.61 10.25 -8.08
N TYR A 167 -3.11 9.04 -8.31
CA TYR A 167 -2.55 7.78 -7.79
C TYR A 167 -1.71 7.04 -8.83
N CYS A 168 -1.74 7.50 -10.08
CA CYS A 168 -1.21 6.79 -11.25
C CYS A 168 -0.04 7.47 -11.94
N THR A 169 0.42 8.63 -11.43
CA THR A 169 1.40 9.48 -12.14
C THR A 169 2.78 8.85 -12.31
N ALA A 170 3.10 7.81 -11.53
CA ALA A 170 4.39 7.12 -11.59
C ALA A 170 4.43 5.97 -12.62
N PHE A 171 3.29 5.58 -13.19
CA PHE A 171 3.22 4.45 -14.12
C PHE A 171 3.35 4.90 -15.58
N SER A 172 3.90 4.02 -16.42
CA SER A 172 3.98 4.28 -17.87
C SER A 172 2.60 4.49 -18.47
N THR A 173 2.50 5.47 -19.36
CA THR A 173 1.29 5.77 -20.16
C THR A 173 1.31 5.08 -21.52
N ASN A 174 2.30 4.21 -21.77
CA ASN A 174 2.39 3.50 -23.05
C ASN A 174 1.21 2.54 -23.21
N ASP A 175 0.69 2.48 -24.43
CA ASP A 175 -0.26 1.47 -24.86
C ASP A 175 0.39 0.09 -24.90
N THR A 176 -0.45 -0.94 -24.87
CA THR A 176 -0.05 -2.34 -24.95
C THR A 176 -0.81 -3.05 -26.08
N THR A 177 -0.46 -4.31 -26.30
CA THR A 177 -1.19 -5.16 -27.25
C THR A 177 -2.64 -5.36 -26.79
N GLY A 178 -3.60 -5.29 -27.72
CA GLY A 178 -5.00 -5.59 -27.40
C GLY A 178 -5.18 -7.07 -27.01
N VAL A 179 -4.93 -7.96 -27.96
CA VAL A 179 -4.97 -9.42 -27.76
C VAL A 179 -3.59 -10.03 -28.05
N LEU A 180 -2.99 -10.68 -27.06
CA LEU A 180 -1.77 -11.47 -27.25
C LEU A 180 -2.09 -12.95 -27.18
N THR A 181 -1.66 -13.70 -28.20
CA THR A 181 -1.95 -15.13 -28.29
C THR A 181 -0.82 -15.92 -28.95
N ASN A 182 -0.81 -17.25 -28.77
CA ASN A 182 0.16 -18.13 -29.43
C ASN A 182 -0.14 -18.33 -30.93
N ASP A 183 -1.39 -18.10 -31.35
CA ASP A 183 -1.83 -18.22 -32.73
C ASP A 183 -2.84 -17.10 -33.05
N THR A 184 -2.51 -16.18 -33.96
CA THR A 184 -3.43 -15.08 -34.29
C THR A 184 -4.58 -15.51 -35.22
N SER A 185 -4.49 -16.68 -35.85
CA SER A 185 -5.53 -17.18 -36.77
C SER A 185 -6.82 -17.59 -36.05
N ILE A 186 -6.75 -17.85 -34.74
CA ILE A 186 -7.90 -18.21 -33.90
C ILE A 186 -8.56 -16.98 -33.25
N VAL A 187 -8.12 -15.77 -33.62
CA VAL A 187 -8.73 -14.50 -33.20
C VAL A 187 -9.74 -14.05 -34.25
N GLY A 188 -11.00 -13.92 -33.86
CA GLY A 188 -12.09 -13.50 -34.73
C GLY A 188 -12.95 -12.41 -34.13
N THR A 189 -13.35 -11.44 -34.95
CA THR A 189 -14.33 -10.41 -34.58
C THR A 189 -15.60 -10.57 -35.41
N SER A 190 -16.78 -10.45 -34.81
CA SER A 190 -18.05 -10.43 -35.55
C SER A 190 -19.06 -9.45 -34.94
N GLY A 191 -20.07 -9.02 -35.71
CA GLY A 191 -21.19 -8.22 -35.18
C GLY A 191 -20.87 -6.80 -34.70
N GLY A 192 -19.70 -6.23 -35.04
CA GLY A 192 -19.23 -4.92 -34.58
C GLY A 192 -18.08 -4.99 -33.56
N GLY A 193 -17.61 -6.19 -33.23
CA GLY A 193 -16.58 -6.40 -32.22
C GLY A 193 -15.28 -5.73 -32.66
N SER A 194 -14.59 -5.08 -31.73
CA SER A 194 -13.36 -4.35 -32.07
C SER A 194 -12.21 -4.70 -31.13
N ILE A 195 -11.02 -4.70 -31.71
CA ILE A 195 -9.76 -4.85 -31.00
C ILE A 195 -8.95 -3.59 -31.27
N ALA A 196 -8.51 -2.92 -30.21
CA ALA A 196 -7.61 -1.77 -30.27
C ALA A 196 -6.37 -2.05 -29.42
N GLY A 197 -5.29 -1.32 -29.67
CA GLY A 197 -3.99 -1.51 -29.01
C GLY A 197 -2.84 -1.24 -29.97
N ALA A 198 -1.61 -1.30 -29.46
CA ALA A 198 -0.40 -1.09 -30.23
C ALA A 198 0.54 -2.31 -30.12
N PRO A 199 0.38 -3.36 -30.95
CA PRO A 199 -0.64 -3.54 -32.00
C PRO A 199 -2.01 -4.03 -31.46
N PRO A 200 -3.08 -4.05 -32.27
CA PRO A 200 -4.37 -4.58 -31.85
C PRO A 200 -4.30 -6.05 -31.42
N TYR A 201 -3.61 -6.88 -32.18
CA TYR A 201 -3.30 -8.25 -31.80
C TYR A 201 -1.86 -8.58 -32.18
N ASP A 202 -1.23 -9.46 -31.41
CA ASP A 202 0.13 -9.93 -31.67
C ASP A 202 0.24 -11.42 -31.37
N GLN A 203 1.22 -12.05 -32.00
CA GLN A 203 1.50 -13.47 -31.82
C GLN A 203 2.80 -13.68 -31.04
N ASP A 204 2.70 -14.40 -29.91
CA ASP A 204 3.86 -14.81 -29.13
C ASP A 204 3.83 -16.34 -28.94
N SER A 205 4.70 -17.03 -29.67
CA SER A 205 4.85 -18.48 -29.59
C SER A 205 5.40 -18.99 -28.25
N THR A 206 5.86 -18.10 -27.37
CA THR A 206 6.33 -18.44 -26.02
C THR A 206 5.19 -18.51 -25.00
N ILE A 207 3.95 -18.15 -25.40
CA ILE A 207 2.77 -18.39 -24.57
C ILE A 207 2.53 -19.89 -24.40
N VAL A 208 2.72 -20.36 -23.18
CA VAL A 208 2.60 -21.78 -22.77
C VAL A 208 1.80 -21.87 -21.46
N ASP A 209 1.55 -23.08 -20.95
CA ASP A 209 0.83 -23.27 -19.67
C ASP A 209 1.44 -22.49 -18.51
N SER A 210 2.78 -22.35 -18.47
CA SER A 210 3.47 -21.59 -17.44
C SER A 210 3.19 -20.08 -17.51
N THR A 211 2.75 -19.54 -18.64
CA THR A 211 2.35 -18.12 -18.75
C THR A 211 1.15 -17.80 -17.87
N PHE A 212 0.30 -18.80 -17.59
CA PHE A 212 -0.90 -18.64 -16.75
C PHE A 212 -0.72 -19.20 -15.34
N THR A 213 0.42 -19.86 -15.06
CA THR A 213 0.68 -20.51 -13.77
C THR A 213 1.96 -20.05 -13.09
N THR A 214 2.76 -19.20 -13.74
CA THR A 214 3.98 -18.59 -13.19
C THR A 214 4.01 -17.10 -13.52
N PHE A 215 4.17 -16.27 -12.48
CA PHE A 215 4.15 -14.81 -12.52
C PHE A 215 5.40 -14.28 -11.83
N GLY A 216 6.45 -14.04 -12.63
CA GLY A 216 7.76 -13.68 -12.11
C GLY A 216 8.31 -14.79 -11.20
N ASP A 217 8.48 -14.45 -9.92
CA ASP A 217 8.97 -15.36 -8.88
C ASP A 217 7.86 -16.16 -8.17
N MET A 218 6.60 -16.00 -8.57
CA MET A 218 5.45 -16.63 -7.91
C MET A 218 4.72 -17.61 -8.81
N THR A 219 4.22 -18.70 -8.25
CA THR A 219 3.41 -19.71 -8.93
C THR A 219 1.92 -19.54 -8.62
N TRP A 220 1.06 -20.14 -9.43
CA TRP A 220 -0.39 -20.23 -9.18
C TRP A 220 -0.69 -20.82 -7.81
N ALA A 221 0.01 -21.89 -7.43
CA ALA A 221 -0.15 -22.52 -6.13
C ALA A 221 0.19 -21.57 -4.98
N GLU A 222 1.23 -20.75 -5.12
CA GLU A 222 1.58 -19.74 -4.12
C GLU A 222 0.56 -18.60 -4.07
N LEU A 223 0.09 -18.09 -5.20
CA LEU A 223 -0.93 -17.04 -5.25
C LEU A 223 -2.25 -17.50 -4.63
N THR A 224 -2.71 -18.70 -4.97
CA THR A 224 -3.93 -19.28 -4.40
C THR A 224 -3.80 -19.59 -2.92
N ALA A 225 -2.63 -20.07 -2.46
CA ALA A 225 -2.36 -20.26 -1.04
C ALA A 225 -2.36 -18.93 -0.27
N LEU A 226 -1.82 -17.84 -0.85
CA LEU A 226 -1.88 -16.50 -0.27
C LEU A 226 -3.31 -15.98 -0.20
N ALA A 227 -4.11 -16.16 -1.26
CA ALA A 227 -5.53 -15.80 -1.25
C ALA A 227 -6.29 -16.51 -0.12
N SER A 228 -6.05 -17.81 0.06
CA SER A 228 -6.63 -18.59 1.16
C SER A 228 -6.14 -18.10 2.53
N ALA A 229 -4.86 -17.75 2.67
CA ALA A 229 -4.30 -17.20 3.91
C ALA A 229 -4.87 -15.81 4.26
N GLU A 230 -5.20 -15.00 3.26
CA GLU A 230 -5.94 -13.74 3.41
C GLU A 230 -7.43 -13.94 3.73
N GLY A 231 -7.93 -15.19 3.72
CA GLY A 231 -9.35 -15.49 3.89
C GLY A 231 -10.20 -15.08 2.68
N LYS A 232 -9.59 -15.01 1.49
CA LYS A 232 -10.21 -14.60 0.22
C LYS A 232 -10.37 -15.73 -0.79
N ASP A 233 -10.39 -16.95 -0.28
CA ASP A 233 -10.99 -18.08 -0.97
C ASP A 233 -12.53 -17.97 -0.89
N VAL A 234 -13.16 -17.58 -2.00
CA VAL A 234 -14.62 -17.41 -2.11
C VAL A 234 -15.30 -18.62 -2.77
N SER A 235 -14.62 -19.76 -2.82
CA SER A 235 -15.12 -20.99 -3.45
C SER A 235 -16.44 -21.50 -2.86
N SER A 236 -16.76 -21.11 -1.62
CA SER A 236 -18.03 -21.41 -0.94
C SER A 236 -19.22 -20.65 -1.51
N LEU A 237 -18.99 -19.56 -2.26
CA LEU A 237 -20.04 -18.74 -2.88
C LEU A 237 -20.45 -19.25 -4.28
N ARG A 238 -19.82 -20.32 -4.77
CA ARG A 238 -20.16 -20.94 -6.07
C ARG A 238 -21.53 -21.63 -6.03
N PRO A 239 -22.16 -21.86 -7.20
CA PRO A 239 -21.69 -21.57 -8.56
C PRO A 239 -21.86 -20.10 -8.96
N THR A 240 -22.52 -19.29 -8.13
CA THR A 240 -22.91 -17.93 -8.51
C THR A 240 -22.61 -16.93 -7.40
N ILE A 241 -21.75 -15.97 -7.70
CA ILE A 241 -21.45 -14.84 -6.83
C ILE A 241 -22.32 -13.65 -7.27
N ASN A 242 -23.01 -13.04 -6.31
CA ASN A 242 -23.87 -11.89 -6.54
C ASN A 242 -23.52 -10.74 -5.61
N GLN A 243 -23.87 -9.52 -6.01
CA GLN A 243 -23.85 -8.33 -5.16
C GLN A 243 -22.49 -8.07 -4.49
N THR A 244 -21.43 -8.17 -5.27
CA THR A 244 -20.10 -7.73 -4.82
C THR A 244 -20.12 -6.21 -4.70
N LEU A 245 -20.09 -5.71 -3.46
CA LEU A 245 -20.25 -4.31 -3.14
C LEU A 245 -19.30 -3.94 -1.99
N PRO A 246 -18.83 -2.68 -1.92
CA PRO A 246 -18.08 -2.18 -0.79
C PRO A 246 -18.89 -2.37 0.49
N ASP A 247 -18.23 -2.88 1.52
CA ASP A 247 -18.81 -3.05 2.85
C ASP A 247 -17.98 -2.29 3.88
N THR A 248 -18.65 -1.63 4.82
CA THR A 248 -18.01 -0.83 5.86
C THR A 248 -18.48 -1.25 7.24
N THR A 249 -17.58 -1.27 8.20
CA THR A 249 -17.91 -1.50 9.61
C THR A 249 -18.74 -0.35 10.18
N ALA A 250 -19.31 -0.55 11.38
CA ALA A 250 -20.05 0.51 12.07
C ALA A 250 -19.22 1.78 12.36
N SER A 251 -17.88 1.68 12.38
CA SER A 251 -16.97 2.82 12.53
C SER A 251 -16.63 3.51 11.21
N GLY A 252 -17.18 3.04 10.08
CA GLY A 252 -16.92 3.59 8.74
C GLY A 252 -15.61 3.12 8.10
N ALA A 253 -14.91 2.14 8.69
CA ALA A 253 -13.73 1.53 8.09
C ALA A 253 -14.15 0.45 7.07
N CYS A 254 -13.27 0.12 6.11
CA CYS A 254 -13.56 -0.99 5.18
C CYS A 254 -13.69 -2.32 5.94
N ASN A 255 -14.75 -3.08 5.65
CA ASN A 255 -14.98 -4.39 6.26
C ASN A 255 -14.31 -5.50 5.45
N GLU A 256 -13.10 -5.88 5.85
CA GLU A 256 -12.31 -6.88 5.13
C GLU A 256 -12.78 -8.32 5.37
N ALA A 257 -13.62 -8.57 6.38
CA ALA A 257 -14.08 -9.92 6.73
C ALA A 257 -15.17 -10.45 5.78
N THR A 258 -15.91 -9.56 5.11
CA THR A 258 -16.98 -9.95 4.19
C THR A 258 -16.39 -10.49 2.88
N LEU A 259 -16.75 -11.72 2.51
CA LEU A 259 -16.23 -12.39 1.31
C LEU A 259 -16.65 -11.71 -0.01
N THR A 260 -17.81 -11.05 -0.03
CA THR A 260 -18.32 -10.30 -1.18
C THR A 260 -17.87 -8.83 -1.21
N ASN A 261 -17.13 -8.37 -0.20
CA ASN A 261 -16.48 -7.06 -0.26
C ASN A 261 -15.20 -7.19 -1.08
N TRP A 262 -15.24 -6.69 -2.31
CA TRP A 262 -14.12 -6.70 -3.26
C TRP A 262 -13.52 -5.31 -3.46
N GLY A 263 -13.74 -4.40 -2.53
CA GLY A 263 -13.24 -3.03 -2.61
C GLY A 263 -14.19 -2.06 -3.31
N ASP A 264 -13.77 -0.80 -3.38
CA ASP A 264 -14.50 0.28 -4.03
C ASP A 264 -13.67 0.90 -5.16
N THR A 265 -14.27 1.06 -6.33
CA THR A 265 -13.63 1.70 -7.49
C THR A 265 -13.32 3.18 -7.28
N LEU A 266 -13.89 3.81 -6.24
CA LEU A 266 -13.66 5.19 -5.86
C LEU A 266 -12.51 5.26 -4.83
N PRO A 267 -11.32 5.78 -5.19
CA PRO A 267 -10.16 5.74 -4.29
C PRO A 267 -10.39 6.46 -2.96
N THR A 268 -11.22 7.50 -2.92
CA THR A 268 -11.48 8.24 -1.69
C THR A 268 -12.48 7.56 -0.74
N ALA A 269 -13.14 6.48 -1.18
CA ALA A 269 -14.06 5.73 -0.34
C ALA A 269 -13.30 4.88 0.70
N PRO A 270 -13.96 4.45 1.79
CA PRO A 270 -13.32 3.63 2.83
C PRO A 270 -12.65 2.37 2.30
N CYS A 271 -13.24 1.73 1.29
CA CYS A 271 -12.69 0.55 0.62
C CYS A 271 -11.93 0.87 -0.68
N GLY A 272 -11.60 2.15 -0.94
CA GLY A 272 -10.96 2.61 -2.17
C GLY A 272 -9.53 2.10 -2.36
N ALA A 273 -8.84 1.76 -1.27
CA ALA A 273 -7.52 1.12 -1.29
C ALA A 273 -7.59 -0.38 -1.03
N TYR A 274 -8.78 -0.99 -0.94
CA TYR A 274 -8.91 -2.40 -0.69
C TYR A 274 -8.83 -3.21 -1.99
N PHE A 275 -7.70 -3.90 -2.21
CA PHE A 275 -7.41 -4.71 -3.41
C PHE A 275 -7.12 -6.17 -3.01
N PRO A 276 -8.15 -6.97 -2.69
CA PRO A 276 -7.95 -8.36 -2.28
C PRO A 276 -7.40 -9.25 -3.40
N LEU A 277 -6.69 -10.31 -3.00
CA LEU A 277 -6.35 -11.44 -3.85
C LEU A 277 -7.47 -12.48 -3.75
N ILE A 278 -8.43 -12.44 -4.67
CA ILE A 278 -9.65 -13.24 -4.66
C ILE A 278 -9.40 -14.56 -5.37
N TYR A 279 -9.70 -15.69 -4.72
CA TYR A 279 -9.55 -17.01 -5.31
C TYR A 279 -10.87 -17.79 -5.38
N VAL A 280 -11.10 -18.43 -6.52
CA VAL A 280 -12.23 -19.32 -6.78
C VAL A 280 -11.73 -20.65 -7.33
N ASN A 281 -11.92 -21.72 -6.56
CA ASN A 281 -11.62 -23.08 -6.97
C ASN A 281 -12.79 -23.67 -7.78
N GLY A 282 -12.63 -23.74 -9.10
CA GLY A 282 -13.60 -24.24 -10.06
C GLY A 282 -14.45 -23.16 -10.72
N ASN A 283 -15.47 -23.60 -11.46
CA ASN A 283 -16.28 -22.71 -12.32
C ASN A 283 -17.16 -21.75 -11.50
N VAL A 284 -17.27 -20.51 -11.98
CA VAL A 284 -18.06 -19.47 -11.32
C VAL A 284 -18.73 -18.52 -12.31
N THR A 285 -19.96 -18.15 -11.98
CA THR A 285 -20.69 -17.06 -12.61
C THR A 285 -20.75 -15.88 -11.66
N ILE A 286 -20.34 -14.70 -12.10
CA ILE A 286 -20.50 -13.44 -11.34
C ILE A 286 -21.65 -12.68 -11.99
N GLN A 287 -22.71 -12.40 -11.24
CA GLN A 287 -23.90 -11.77 -11.82
C GLN A 287 -24.60 -10.78 -10.87
N SER A 288 -25.71 -10.20 -11.35
CA SER A 288 -26.61 -9.29 -10.62
C SER A 288 -26.07 -7.91 -10.29
N GLY A 289 -25.10 -7.40 -11.07
CA GLY A 289 -24.49 -6.10 -10.81
C GLY A 289 -23.56 -6.16 -9.59
N GLY A 290 -22.39 -5.56 -9.73
CA GLY A 290 -21.40 -5.55 -8.69
C GLY A 290 -20.18 -4.79 -9.13
N ILE A 291 -19.37 -4.40 -8.14
CA ILE A 291 -18.09 -3.77 -8.36
C ILE A 291 -17.02 -4.52 -7.59
N GLY A 292 -15.81 -4.52 -8.10
CA GLY A 292 -14.67 -5.05 -7.38
C GLY A 292 -13.37 -4.54 -7.95
N GLN A 293 -12.30 -4.76 -7.20
CA GLN A 293 -10.94 -4.46 -7.61
C GLN A 293 -9.96 -5.42 -6.95
N GLY A 294 -8.75 -5.49 -7.49
CA GLY A 294 -7.70 -6.39 -7.01
C GLY A 294 -7.32 -7.42 -8.04
N ILE A 295 -7.04 -8.64 -7.59
CA ILE A 295 -6.66 -9.75 -8.46
C ILE A 295 -7.66 -10.88 -8.28
N LEU A 296 -8.32 -11.30 -9.36
CA LEU A 296 -9.27 -12.39 -9.38
C LEU A 296 -8.63 -13.63 -10.02
N LEU A 297 -8.48 -14.69 -9.24
CA LEU A 297 -7.92 -15.98 -9.65
C LEU A 297 -9.05 -17.01 -9.73
N VAL A 298 -9.26 -17.58 -10.91
CA VAL A 298 -10.29 -18.62 -11.14
C VAL A 298 -9.63 -19.88 -11.71
N ASP A 299 -9.75 -20.99 -10.98
CA ASP A 299 -9.19 -22.30 -11.38
C ASP A 299 -10.01 -23.00 -12.48
N GLY A 300 -11.28 -22.63 -12.63
CA GLY A 300 -12.17 -23.13 -13.68
C GLY A 300 -12.52 -22.08 -14.73
N ASP A 301 -13.76 -22.15 -15.21
CA ASP A 301 -14.36 -21.17 -16.12
C ASP A 301 -14.94 -19.97 -15.36
N LEU A 302 -14.79 -18.77 -15.93
CA LEU A 302 -15.37 -17.53 -15.42
C LEU A 302 -16.40 -16.98 -16.41
N ASP A 303 -17.64 -16.79 -15.93
CA ASP A 303 -18.71 -16.15 -16.68
C ASP A 303 -19.16 -14.85 -16.00
N LEU A 304 -18.95 -13.71 -16.64
CA LEU A 304 -19.37 -12.40 -16.16
C LEU A 304 -20.71 -11.99 -16.74
N ARG A 305 -21.68 -11.69 -15.88
CA ARG A 305 -23.04 -11.29 -16.27
C ARG A 305 -23.52 -10.05 -15.53
N GLY A 306 -24.44 -9.32 -16.17
CA GLY A 306 -25.25 -8.31 -15.48
C GLY A 306 -24.49 -7.07 -15.03
N ASN A 307 -23.72 -6.44 -15.91
CA ASN A 307 -23.07 -5.14 -15.69
C ASN A 307 -22.06 -5.17 -14.52
N PHE A 308 -21.22 -6.20 -14.46
CA PHE A 308 -20.16 -6.29 -13.48
C PHE A 308 -18.97 -5.39 -13.87
N LEU A 309 -18.45 -4.63 -12.91
CA LEU A 309 -17.32 -3.71 -13.10
C LEU A 309 -16.12 -4.16 -12.25
N PHE A 310 -14.99 -4.46 -12.88
CA PHE A 310 -13.79 -4.92 -12.18
C PHE A 310 -12.55 -4.10 -12.52
N TYR A 311 -11.77 -3.70 -11.51
CA TYR A 311 -10.55 -2.92 -11.66
C TYR A 311 -9.33 -3.73 -11.19
N GLY A 312 -8.49 -4.18 -12.13
CA GLY A 312 -7.27 -4.91 -11.79
C GLY A 312 -7.00 -6.07 -12.74
N LEU A 313 -6.49 -7.17 -12.19
CA LEU A 313 -6.06 -8.33 -12.97
C LEU A 313 -7.04 -9.50 -12.78
N ILE A 314 -7.46 -10.11 -13.88
CA ILE A 314 -8.22 -11.37 -13.85
C ILE A 314 -7.35 -12.45 -14.47
N VAL A 315 -7.16 -13.57 -13.77
CA VAL A 315 -6.47 -14.76 -14.25
C VAL A 315 -7.42 -15.95 -14.18
N VAL A 316 -7.67 -16.58 -15.32
CA VAL A 316 -8.60 -17.71 -15.48
C VAL A 316 -7.85 -18.90 -16.07
N GLN A 317 -7.86 -20.05 -15.39
CA GLN A 317 -7.23 -21.27 -15.90
C GLN A 317 -8.10 -21.96 -16.98
N GLY A 318 -9.43 -21.77 -16.92
CA GLY A 318 -10.38 -22.25 -17.93
C GLY A 318 -10.74 -21.19 -18.97
N ASN A 319 -12.03 -21.13 -19.31
CA ASN A 319 -12.61 -20.20 -20.25
C ASN A 319 -13.03 -18.89 -19.57
N PHE A 320 -12.64 -17.76 -20.16
CA PHE A 320 -13.22 -16.45 -19.82
C PHE A 320 -14.36 -16.12 -20.78
N GLU A 321 -15.55 -15.90 -20.22
CA GLU A 321 -16.77 -15.52 -20.96
C GLU A 321 -17.45 -14.30 -20.31
N THR A 322 -18.02 -13.43 -21.14
CA THR A 322 -18.80 -12.28 -20.69
C THR A 322 -20.15 -12.30 -21.38
N GLN A 323 -21.25 -12.55 -20.66
CA GLN A 323 -22.58 -12.55 -21.23
C GLN A 323 -23.42 -11.35 -20.77
N GLY A 324 -24.32 -10.91 -21.65
CA GLY A 324 -25.19 -9.76 -21.40
C GLY A 324 -24.47 -8.42 -21.57
N ASN A 325 -25.07 -7.36 -21.01
CA ASN A 325 -24.72 -5.98 -21.32
C ASN A 325 -23.97 -5.32 -20.16
N GLY A 326 -22.95 -4.51 -20.47
CA GLY A 326 -22.32 -3.57 -19.55
C GLY A 326 -21.18 -4.15 -18.69
N ASN A 327 -20.78 -5.40 -18.89
CA ASN A 327 -19.63 -5.93 -18.16
C ASN A 327 -18.35 -5.19 -18.57
N ARG A 328 -17.59 -4.70 -17.59
CA ARG A 328 -16.40 -3.89 -17.85
C ARG A 328 -15.26 -4.31 -16.95
N VAL A 329 -14.15 -4.69 -17.57
CA VAL A 329 -12.88 -4.98 -16.89
C VAL A 329 -11.89 -3.89 -17.26
N VAL A 330 -11.39 -3.17 -16.25
CA VAL A 330 -10.39 -2.12 -16.40
C VAL A 330 -9.08 -2.58 -15.78
N GLY A 331 -8.13 -3.02 -16.60
CA GLY A 331 -6.86 -3.59 -16.15
C GLY A 331 -6.35 -4.63 -17.14
N ALA A 332 -6.32 -5.91 -16.80
CA ALA A 332 -5.93 -6.94 -17.75
C ALA A 332 -6.60 -8.28 -17.45
N VAL A 333 -6.75 -9.11 -18.49
CA VAL A 333 -7.30 -10.46 -18.40
C VAL A 333 -6.28 -11.44 -18.98
N MET A 334 -5.98 -12.50 -18.25
CA MET A 334 -5.19 -13.64 -18.69
C MET A 334 -6.06 -14.88 -18.59
N ALA A 335 -6.35 -15.53 -19.71
CA ALA A 335 -7.19 -16.73 -19.72
C ALA A 335 -6.62 -17.79 -20.66
N SER A 336 -6.45 -19.02 -20.16
CA SER A 336 -5.96 -20.15 -20.97
C SER A 336 -6.77 -20.30 -22.26
N ASN A 337 -8.10 -20.19 -22.15
CA ASN A 337 -9.01 -20.00 -23.28
C ASN A 337 -9.90 -18.78 -23.02
N ALA A 338 -10.20 -17.98 -24.04
CA ALA A 338 -11.06 -16.79 -23.89
C ALA A 338 -12.15 -16.77 -24.96
N SER A 339 -13.42 -16.95 -24.59
CA SER A 339 -14.55 -16.77 -25.50
C SER A 339 -15.35 -15.54 -25.08
N VAL A 340 -15.07 -14.37 -25.66
CA VAL A 340 -15.78 -13.13 -25.36
C VAL A 340 -17.06 -13.04 -26.21
N ASP A 341 -18.10 -13.77 -25.82
CA ASP A 341 -19.34 -13.85 -26.60
C ASP A 341 -20.42 -12.85 -26.16
N GLN A 342 -20.84 -11.96 -27.06
CA GLN A 342 -22.14 -11.28 -26.89
C GLN A 342 -23.25 -12.15 -27.49
N GLN A 343 -24.07 -12.74 -26.64
CA GLN A 343 -25.37 -13.24 -27.04
C GLN A 343 -26.32 -12.06 -27.26
N THR A 344 -26.43 -11.65 -28.53
CA THR A 344 -27.57 -10.97 -29.15
C THR A 344 -28.07 -9.67 -28.48
N VAL A 345 -27.66 -8.54 -29.09
CA VAL A 345 -28.40 -7.27 -29.19
C VAL A 345 -28.60 -6.50 -27.87
N THR A 346 -27.81 -5.42 -27.72
CA THR A 346 -28.00 -4.18 -26.89
C THR A 346 -27.15 -3.93 -25.63
N GLY A 347 -25.82 -4.06 -25.73
CA GLY A 347 -24.87 -3.44 -24.77
C GLY A 347 -23.44 -3.96 -24.92
N THR A 348 -22.44 -3.09 -24.75
CA THR A 348 -21.03 -3.41 -25.03
C THR A 348 -20.33 -3.93 -23.77
N SER A 349 -19.82 -5.16 -23.82
CA SER A 349 -18.82 -5.64 -22.85
C SER A 349 -17.44 -5.09 -23.24
N GLU A 350 -16.66 -4.63 -22.27
CA GLU A 350 -15.37 -3.98 -22.51
C GLU A 350 -14.27 -4.57 -21.63
N VAL A 351 -13.16 -4.98 -22.24
CA VAL A 351 -11.88 -5.20 -21.56
C VAL A 351 -10.94 -4.08 -21.98
N SER A 352 -10.68 -3.15 -21.07
CA SER A 352 -9.81 -1.99 -21.32
C SER A 352 -8.55 -2.09 -20.49
N TYR A 353 -7.40 -1.93 -21.15
CA TYR A 353 -6.12 -1.96 -20.50
C TYR A 353 -5.92 -0.75 -19.58
N SER A 354 -5.48 -1.03 -18.35
CA SER A 354 -4.98 0.00 -17.45
C SER A 354 -3.78 -0.51 -16.69
N ARG A 355 -2.61 0.06 -17.01
CA ARG A 355 -1.37 -0.20 -16.26
C ARG A 355 -1.56 0.21 -14.79
N CYS A 356 -2.29 1.30 -14.54
CA CYS A 356 -2.48 1.78 -13.20
C CYS A 356 -3.33 0.84 -12.34
N THR A 357 -4.45 0.31 -12.85
CA THR A 357 -5.28 -0.59 -12.05
C THR A 357 -4.56 -1.89 -11.73
N VAL A 358 -3.81 -2.45 -12.69
CA VAL A 358 -2.97 -3.63 -12.46
C VAL A 358 -1.88 -3.34 -11.42
N ALA A 359 -1.14 -2.24 -11.58
CA ALA A 359 -0.08 -1.88 -10.63
C ALA A 359 -0.63 -1.63 -9.22
N ARG A 360 -1.79 -0.97 -9.09
CA ARG A 360 -2.44 -0.76 -7.78
C ARG A 360 -2.98 -2.05 -7.19
N ALA A 361 -3.52 -2.97 -7.99
CA ALA A 361 -3.95 -4.28 -7.52
C ALA A 361 -2.81 -5.07 -6.86
N ILE A 362 -1.57 -4.90 -7.36
CA ILE A 362 -0.38 -5.54 -6.79
C ILE A 362 0.16 -4.74 -5.60
N LEU A 363 0.35 -3.42 -5.75
CA LEU A 363 0.96 -2.55 -4.74
C LEU A 363 0.09 -2.30 -3.50
N ASN A 364 -1.22 -2.48 -3.62
CA ASN A 364 -2.14 -2.27 -2.51
C ASN A 364 -2.59 -3.58 -1.86
N ASN A 365 -2.16 -4.74 -2.36
CA ASN A 365 -2.40 -6.02 -1.72
C ASN A 365 -1.31 -6.31 -0.66
N ALA A 366 -1.73 -6.75 0.52
CA ALA A 366 -0.84 -6.96 1.67
C ALA A 366 0.10 -8.18 1.52
N SER A 367 -0.31 -9.22 0.80
CA SER A 367 0.54 -10.39 0.55
C SER A 367 1.52 -10.18 -0.60
N LEU A 368 1.15 -9.36 -1.58
CA LEU A 368 1.94 -9.14 -2.79
C LEU A 368 2.90 -7.96 -2.69
N SER A 369 2.78 -7.12 -1.67
CA SER A 369 3.61 -5.94 -1.52
C SER A 369 3.97 -5.64 -0.07
N ARG A 370 5.18 -5.11 0.15
CA ARG A 370 5.65 -4.71 1.48
C ARG A 370 6.65 -3.56 1.38
N ALA A 371 6.56 -2.61 2.30
CA ALA A 371 7.60 -1.60 2.45
C ALA A 371 8.83 -2.18 3.14
N ARG A 372 10.01 -1.83 2.64
CA ARG A 372 11.29 -2.08 3.33
C ARG A 372 12.15 -0.82 3.31
N PRO A 373 12.85 -0.51 4.41
CA PRO A 373 13.89 0.51 4.40
C PRO A 373 14.93 0.22 3.31
N VAL A 374 15.47 1.26 2.69
CA VAL A 374 16.59 1.09 1.74
C VAL A 374 17.82 0.51 2.46
N ALA A 375 18.63 -0.28 1.74
CA ALA A 375 19.70 -1.06 2.36
C ALA A 375 20.81 -0.22 3.01
N GLN A 376 21.02 1.01 2.52
CA GLN A 376 22.04 1.92 3.03
C GLN A 376 21.45 3.32 3.17
N ARG A 377 21.85 4.03 4.24
CA ARG A 377 21.42 5.41 4.52
C ARG A 377 19.90 5.58 4.56
N SER A 378 19.18 4.54 5.00
CA SER A 378 17.72 4.57 5.14
C SER A 378 17.24 5.48 6.26
N TRP A 379 18.11 5.86 7.21
CA TRP A 379 17.74 6.60 8.39
C TRP A 379 18.57 7.87 8.55
N VAL A 380 17.93 8.95 8.99
CA VAL A 380 18.55 10.24 9.33
C VAL A 380 17.83 10.87 10.51
N ASP A 381 18.56 11.49 11.43
CA ASP A 381 17.97 12.37 12.46
C ASP A 381 17.60 13.72 11.81
N LEU A 382 16.33 14.09 11.90
CA LEU A 382 15.78 15.34 11.34
C LEU A 382 15.45 16.37 12.42
N THR A 383 15.73 16.08 13.69
CA THR A 383 15.35 16.95 14.81
C THR A 383 15.86 18.38 14.63
N ALA A 384 17.07 18.56 14.08
CA ALA A 384 17.68 19.87 13.88
C ALA A 384 17.16 20.64 12.65
N VAL A 385 16.43 19.97 11.75
CA VAL A 385 15.94 20.53 10.48
C VAL A 385 14.50 21.06 10.61
N ALA A 386 13.78 20.66 11.66
CA ALA A 386 12.37 21.01 11.90
C ALA A 386 12.15 22.37 12.61
N HIS A 387 13.10 23.31 12.49
CA HIS A 387 13.06 24.64 13.12
C HIS A 387 12.83 25.77 12.13
#